data_AF-A0A2P2BN99-F1
#
_entry.id   AF-A0A2P2BN99-F1
#
_cell.length_a   1.000
_cell.length_b   1.000
_cell.length_c   1.000
_cell.angle_alpha   90.00
_cell.angle_beta   90.00
_cell.angle_gamma   90.00
#
_symmetry.space_group_name_H-M   'P 1'
#
loop_
_entity.id
_entity.type
_entity.pdbx_description
1 polymer ?
#
loop_
_entity_poly.entity_id
_entity_poly.type
_entity_poly.pdbx_seq_one_letter_code
_entity_poly.pdbx_strand_id
1 'polypeptide(L)'
;MNEKIREELLKLSEEKYREFSSRLIPGVENILGVRLLCLRKIAKRIAKKDWREYLKNANDTYFEEVMLQGMVIGYVKDSNIEEILVYIKNFIPKINNWSVCDSFCSGLKITNKNKEIVWEFLKKYNTRIFK
;
A
#
# COMPACT_ATOMS: atom_id res chain seq x y z
N MET A 1 14.72 -0.50 10.06
CA MET A 1 13.73 -1.54 9.68
C MET A 1 13.53 -1.61 8.17
N ASN A 2 13.43 -0.46 7.48
CA ASN A 2 13.15 -0.45 6.03
C ASN A 2 14.26 -1.01 5.16
N GLU A 3 15.54 -0.79 5.48
CA GLU A 3 16.64 -1.45 4.75
C GLU A 3 16.54 -2.99 4.79
N LYS A 4 16.18 -3.57 5.94
CA LYS A 4 15.97 -5.02 6.07
C LYS A 4 14.79 -5.52 5.21
N ILE A 5 13.73 -4.72 5.11
CA ILE A 5 12.58 -5.06 4.26
C ILE A 5 12.96 -4.97 2.78
N ARG A 6 13.71 -3.94 2.38
CA ARG A 6 14.23 -3.81 1.02
C ARG A 6 15.12 -4.99 0.64
N GLU A 7 16.06 -5.38 1.52
CA GLU A 7 16.89 -6.57 1.33
C GLU A 7 16.05 -7.85 1.17
N GLU A 8 14.97 -7.99 1.93
CA GLU A 8 14.03 -9.11 1.78
C GLU A 8 13.29 -9.08 0.44
N LEU A 9 12.84 -7.90 -0.01
CA LEU A 9 12.21 -7.73 -1.32
C LEU A 9 13.18 -8.07 -2.46
N LEU A 10 14.43 -7.60 -2.38
CA LEU A 10 15.49 -7.91 -3.35
C LEU A 10 15.82 -9.42 -3.39
N LYS A 11 15.71 -10.13 -2.27
CA LYS A 11 15.88 -11.60 -2.25
C LYS A 11 14.72 -12.35 -2.87
N LEU A 12 13.53 -11.73 -2.89
CA LEU A 12 12.29 -12.30 -3.43
C LEU A 12 12.00 -11.83 -4.87
N SER A 13 12.84 -10.96 -5.43
CA SER A 13 12.65 -10.44 -6.78
C SER A 13 12.95 -11.51 -7.82
N GLU A 14 12.06 -11.63 -8.82
CA GLU A 14 12.20 -12.56 -9.93
C GLU A 14 12.20 -11.79 -11.25
N GLU A 15 13.28 -11.88 -12.02
CA GLU A 15 13.47 -11.15 -13.27
C GLU A 15 12.32 -11.36 -14.28
N LYS A 16 11.94 -12.62 -14.52
CA LYS A 16 10.82 -12.95 -15.42
C LYS A 16 9.48 -12.37 -14.93
N TYR A 17 9.29 -12.29 -13.62
CA TYR A 17 8.08 -11.72 -13.04
C TYR A 17 8.11 -10.18 -13.10
N ARG A 18 9.28 -9.56 -12.96
CA ARG A 18 9.50 -8.14 -13.22
C ARG A 18 9.09 -7.78 -14.64
N GLU A 19 9.64 -8.46 -15.65
CA GLU A 19 9.31 -8.21 -17.06
C GLU A 19 7.80 -8.33 -17.33
N PHE A 20 7.17 -9.37 -16.79
CA PHE A 20 5.73 -9.56 -16.87
C PHE A 20 4.95 -8.39 -16.24
N SER A 21 5.34 -7.97 -15.03
CA SER A 21 4.68 -6.90 -14.30
C SER A 21 4.85 -5.53 -14.96
N SER A 22 6.04 -5.23 -15.49
CA SER A 22 6.32 -3.99 -16.22
C SER A 22 5.45 -3.83 -17.47
N ARG A 23 5.09 -4.94 -18.14
CA ARG A 23 4.16 -4.91 -19.28
C ARG A 23 2.71 -4.61 -18.86
N LEU A 24 2.31 -4.99 -17.65
CA LEU A 24 0.96 -4.75 -17.12
C LEU A 24 0.78 -3.34 -16.54
N ILE A 25 1.87 -2.69 -16.15
CA ILE A 25 1.85 -1.38 -15.49
C ILE A 25 2.81 -0.44 -16.24
N PRO A 26 2.41 0.06 -17.41
CA PRO A 26 3.24 0.95 -18.20
C PRO A 26 3.55 2.24 -17.42
N GLY A 27 4.77 2.75 -17.56
CA GLY A 27 5.23 3.98 -16.90
C GLY A 27 5.79 3.79 -15.48
N VAL A 28 5.84 2.57 -14.95
CA VAL A 28 6.51 2.27 -13.68
C VAL A 28 7.84 1.57 -13.97
N GLU A 29 8.95 2.27 -13.75
CA GLU A 29 10.30 1.81 -14.11
C GLU A 29 10.98 1.01 -12.99
N ASN A 30 10.65 1.33 -11.74
CA ASN A 30 11.29 0.84 -10.52
C ASN A 30 10.61 -0.43 -9.95
N ILE A 31 10.34 -1.43 -10.79
CA ILE A 31 9.73 -2.70 -10.39
C ILE A 31 10.84 -3.71 -10.02
N LEU A 32 10.72 -4.35 -8.86
CA LEU A 32 11.62 -5.43 -8.44
C LEU A 32 11.22 -6.77 -9.05
N GLY A 33 9.93 -7.05 -9.17
CA GLY A 33 9.39 -8.35 -9.55
C GLY A 33 9.13 -9.25 -8.35
N VAL A 34 8.57 -8.71 -7.25
CA VAL A 34 8.17 -9.53 -6.10
C VAL A 34 6.70 -9.94 -6.21
N ARG A 35 6.41 -11.24 -6.05
CA ARG A 35 5.04 -11.74 -6.14
C ARG A 35 4.13 -11.17 -5.05
N LEU A 36 2.88 -10.88 -5.44
CA LEU A 36 1.85 -10.34 -4.56
C LEU A 36 1.63 -11.16 -3.28
N LEU A 37 1.69 -12.49 -3.37
CA LEU A 37 1.56 -13.37 -2.19
C LEU A 37 2.67 -13.15 -1.17
N CYS A 38 3.90 -12.87 -1.62
CA CYS A 38 5.03 -12.57 -0.75
C CYS A 38 4.83 -11.21 -0.07
N LEU A 39 4.44 -10.17 -0.83
CA LEU A 39 4.12 -8.85 -0.28
C LEU A 39 3.04 -8.94 0.80
N ARG A 40 1.96 -9.69 0.56
CA ARG A 40 0.90 -9.90 1.56
C ARG A 40 1.41 -10.57 2.84
N LYS A 41 2.33 -11.52 2.75
CA LYS A 41 2.94 -12.17 3.93
C LYS A 41 3.76 -11.17 4.74
N ILE A 42 4.60 -10.37 4.06
CA ILE A 42 5.42 -9.33 4.68
C ILE A 42 4.51 -8.27 5.35
N ALA A 43 3.51 -7.78 4.62
CA ALA A 43 2.58 -6.77 5.12
C ALA A 43 1.85 -7.21 6.39
N LYS A 44 1.30 -8.44 6.40
CA LYS A 44 0.65 -9.00 7.59
C LYS A 44 1.60 -9.16 8.78
N ARG A 45 2.88 -9.45 8.52
CA ARG A 45 3.90 -9.58 9.57
C ARG A 45 4.23 -8.22 10.18
N ILE A 46 4.33 -7.18 9.35
CA ILE A 46 4.56 -5.80 9.80
C ILE A 46 3.34 -5.29 10.57
N ALA A 47 2.12 -5.49 10.05
CA ALA A 47 0.87 -5.05 10.66
C ALA A 47 0.60 -5.65 12.06
N LYS A 48 1.25 -6.77 12.41
CA LYS A 48 1.19 -7.40 13.75
C LYS A 48 2.27 -6.91 14.72
N LYS A 49 3.24 -6.14 14.22
CA LYS A 49 4.35 -5.58 15.00
C LYS A 49 4.18 -4.06 15.04
N ASP A 50 5.28 -3.32 15.13
CA ASP A 50 5.28 -1.87 15.06
C ASP A 50 5.11 -1.38 13.62
N TRP A 51 3.86 -1.39 13.15
CA TRP A 51 3.49 -0.90 11.83
C TRP A 51 3.58 0.63 11.73
N ARG A 52 3.47 1.35 12.85
CA ARG A 52 3.59 2.82 12.89
C ARG A 52 5.01 3.24 12.59
N GLU A 53 6.00 2.61 13.23
CA GLU A 53 7.41 2.85 12.98
C GLU A 53 7.82 2.46 11.55
N TYR A 54 7.22 1.40 11.01
CA TYR A 54 7.41 1.04 9.59
C TYR A 54 6.94 2.15 8.67
N LEU A 55 5.65 2.52 8.75
CA LEU A 55 5.04 3.51 7.85
C LEU A 55 5.68 4.90 8.00
N LYS A 56 6.14 5.27 9.20
CA LYS A 56 6.83 6.54 9.45
C LYS A 56 8.13 6.68 8.66
N ASN A 57 8.86 5.58 8.48
CA ASN A 57 10.19 5.59 7.87
C ASN A 57 10.21 4.92 6.49
N ALA A 58 9.04 4.51 5.97
CA ALA A 58 8.94 3.62 4.82
C ALA A 58 9.55 4.25 3.56
N ASN A 59 10.32 3.45 2.82
CA ASN A 59 10.87 3.87 1.55
C ASN A 59 9.84 3.72 0.42
N ASP A 60 9.94 4.55 -0.60
CA ASP A 60 9.09 4.54 -1.80
C ASP A 60 9.90 4.37 -3.10
N THR A 61 11.14 3.86 -2.99
CA THR A 61 12.07 3.79 -4.13
C THR A 61 11.66 2.75 -5.14
N TYR A 62 11.03 1.66 -4.71
CA TYR A 62 10.51 0.62 -5.59
C TYR A 62 8.99 0.53 -5.54
N PHE A 63 8.39 0.13 -6.66
CA PHE A 63 6.96 -0.12 -6.79
C PHE A 63 6.41 -1.01 -5.66
N GLU A 64 7.12 -2.10 -5.34
CA GLU A 64 6.70 -3.03 -4.29
C GLU A 64 6.81 -2.45 -2.88
N GLU A 65 7.68 -1.46 -2.64
CA GLU A 65 7.72 -0.77 -1.35
C GLU A 65 6.45 0.08 -1.15
N VAL A 66 6.01 0.77 -2.21
CA VAL A 66 4.73 1.52 -2.20
C VAL A 66 3.55 0.57 -2.00
N MET A 67 3.50 -0.55 -2.74
CA MET A 67 2.47 -1.56 -2.53
C MET A 67 2.44 -2.08 -1.10
N LEU A 68 3.62 -2.31 -0.50
CA LEU A 68 3.74 -2.87 0.83
C LEU A 68 3.16 -1.92 1.89
N GLN A 69 3.38 -0.61 1.76
CA GLN A 69 2.78 0.38 2.66
C GLN A 69 1.25 0.33 2.62
N GLY A 70 0.66 0.35 1.42
CA GLY A 70 -0.79 0.25 1.26
C GLY A 70 -1.36 -1.03 1.88
N MET A 71 -0.70 -2.17 1.66
CA MET A 71 -1.12 -3.43 2.28
C MET A 71 -0.97 -3.44 3.79
N VAL A 72 0.09 -2.84 4.35
CA VAL A 72 0.26 -2.73 5.80
C VAL A 72 -0.91 -1.96 6.39
N ILE A 73 -1.26 -0.79 5.84
CA ILE A 73 -2.42 0.01 6.27
C ILE A 73 -3.70 -0.85 6.25
N GLY A 74 -3.92 -1.62 5.17
CA GLY A 74 -5.08 -2.50 5.05
C GLY A 74 -5.12 -3.67 6.05
N TYR A 75 -3.98 -4.11 6.57
CA TYR A 75 -3.90 -5.24 7.50
C TYR A 75 -3.83 -4.88 8.98
N VAL A 76 -3.74 -3.59 9.33
CA VAL A 76 -3.83 -3.14 10.73
C VAL A 76 -5.17 -3.57 11.33
N LYS A 77 -5.13 -4.12 12.55
CA LYS A 77 -6.32 -4.56 13.28
C LYS A 77 -6.49 -3.88 14.64
N ASP A 78 -5.41 -3.32 15.17
CA ASP A 78 -5.27 -2.74 16.51
C ASP A 78 -5.26 -1.20 16.45
N SER A 79 -6.16 -0.62 15.67
CA SER A 79 -6.27 0.83 15.47
C SER A 79 -7.72 1.24 15.25
N ASN A 80 -8.05 2.47 15.64
CA ASN A 80 -9.31 3.11 15.27
C ASN A 80 -9.27 3.63 13.82
N ILE A 81 -10.44 4.00 13.28
CA ILE A 81 -10.56 4.45 11.90
C ILE A 81 -9.90 5.82 11.69
N GLU A 82 -9.96 6.71 12.67
CA GLU A 82 -9.42 8.07 12.60
C GLU A 82 -7.91 8.07 12.37
N GLU A 83 -7.19 7.23 13.10
CA GLU A 83 -5.76 7.03 12.93
C GLU A 83 -5.46 6.43 11.54
N ILE A 84 -6.20 5.40 11.13
CA ILE A 84 -6.02 4.81 9.80
C ILE A 84 -6.26 5.83 8.69
N LEU A 85 -7.22 6.74 8.83
CA LEU A 85 -7.48 7.79 7.86
C LEU A 85 -6.30 8.78 7.70
N VAL A 86 -5.51 9.01 8.76
CA VAL A 86 -4.26 9.80 8.65
C VAL A 86 -3.26 9.10 7.74
N TYR A 87 -3.06 7.79 7.91
CA TYR A 87 -2.16 7.01 7.06
C TYR A 87 -2.69 6.90 5.62
N ILE A 88 -4.01 6.72 5.44
CA ILE A 88 -4.65 6.72 4.11
C ILE A 88 -4.42 8.07 3.42
N LYS A 89 -4.63 9.20 4.10
CA LYS A 89 -4.39 10.54 3.55
C LYS A 89 -2.96 10.70 3.02
N ASN A 90 -1.98 10.23 3.78
CA ASN A 90 -0.57 10.30 3.37
C ASN A 90 -0.21 9.32 2.26
N PHE A 91 -0.96 8.21 2.13
CA PHE A 91 -0.74 7.19 1.11
C PHE A 91 -1.37 7.55 -0.25
N ILE A 92 -2.52 8.25 -0.26
CA ILE A 92 -3.25 8.59 -1.49
C ILE A 92 -2.36 9.23 -2.58
N PRO A 93 -1.49 10.22 -2.29
CA PRO A 93 -0.61 10.80 -3.31
C PRO A 93 0.38 9.83 -3.95
N LYS A 94 0.64 8.67 -3.32
CA LYS A 94 1.53 7.61 -3.83
C LYS A 94 0.83 6.67 -4.81
N ILE A 95 -0.50 6.75 -4.91
CA ILE A 95 -1.29 5.93 -5.84
C ILE A 95 -1.15 6.50 -7.24
N ASN A 96 -0.23 5.96 -8.03
CA ASN A 96 0.04 6.40 -9.41
C ASN A 96 -0.38 5.39 -10.49
N ASN A 97 -0.89 4.21 -10.10
CA ASN A 97 -1.34 3.18 -11.02
C ASN A 97 -2.45 2.30 -10.42
N TRP A 98 -3.11 1.55 -11.29
CA TRP A 98 -4.24 0.67 -10.94
C TRP A 98 -3.85 -0.43 -9.94
N SER A 99 -2.65 -0.99 -10.03
CA SER A 99 -2.22 -2.11 -9.18
C SER A 99 -2.06 -1.70 -7.72
N VAL A 100 -1.51 -0.50 -7.47
CA VAL A 100 -1.44 0.10 -6.13
C VAL A 100 -2.85 0.37 -5.60
N CYS A 101 -3.71 0.99 -6.42
CA CYS A 101 -5.09 1.30 -6.07
C CYS A 101 -5.88 0.06 -5.66
N ASP A 102 -5.93 -0.96 -6.53
CA ASP A 102 -6.72 -2.18 -6.33
C ASP A 102 -6.22 -2.97 -5.12
N SER A 103 -4.89 -3.10 -4.98
CA SER A 103 -4.29 -3.82 -3.86
C SER A 103 -4.59 -3.14 -2.54
N PHE A 104 -4.50 -1.80 -2.48
CA PHE A 104 -4.82 -1.02 -1.29
C PHE A 104 -6.31 -1.13 -0.92
N CYS A 105 -7.21 -0.81 -1.85
CA CYS A 105 -8.66 -0.82 -1.64
C CYS A 105 -9.15 -2.22 -1.23
N SER A 106 -8.61 -3.28 -1.84
CA SER A 106 -9.01 -4.66 -1.50
C SER A 106 -8.68 -5.04 -0.05
N GLY A 107 -7.61 -4.46 0.50
CA GLY A 107 -7.11 -4.71 1.86
C GLY A 107 -7.82 -3.91 2.95
N LEU A 108 -8.38 -2.74 2.64
CA LEU A 108 -8.98 -1.79 3.59
C LEU A 108 -10.32 -2.24 4.21
N LYS A 109 -10.36 -3.41 4.85
CA LYS A 109 -11.59 -4.00 5.40
C LYS A 109 -12.19 -3.21 6.57
N ILE A 110 -11.40 -2.39 7.26
CA ILE A 110 -11.89 -1.52 8.35
C ILE A 110 -12.96 -0.54 7.87
N THR A 111 -12.94 -0.15 6.59
CA THR A 111 -13.91 0.77 5.98
C THR A 111 -15.34 0.21 5.97
N ASN A 112 -15.50 -1.11 5.88
CA ASN A 112 -16.81 -1.76 5.89
C ASN A 112 -17.60 -1.50 7.17
N LYS A 113 -16.89 -1.28 8.29
CA LYS A 113 -17.47 -0.98 9.61
C LYS A 113 -17.61 0.51 9.88
N ASN A 114 -17.03 1.37 9.05
CA ASN A 114 -16.90 2.81 9.28
C ASN A 114 -17.32 3.62 8.03
N LYS A 115 -18.36 3.15 7.32
CA LYS A 115 -18.72 3.66 5.99
C LYS A 115 -19.01 5.17 5.98
N GLU A 116 -19.73 5.68 6.97
CA GLU A 116 -20.09 7.10 7.07
C GLU A 116 -18.84 7.99 7.25
N ILE A 117 -17.98 7.64 8.20
CA ILE A 117 -16.74 8.38 8.47
C ILE A 117 -15.84 8.38 7.22
N VAL A 118 -15.70 7.22 6.57
CA VAL A 118 -14.90 7.10 5.34
C VAL A 118 -15.53 7.88 4.19
N TRP A 119 -16.85 7.90 4.06
CA TRP A 119 -17.54 8.69 3.04
C TRP A 119 -17.28 10.19 3.21
N GLU A 120 -17.42 10.73 4.42
CA GLU A 120 -17.09 12.13 4.71
C GLU A 120 -15.63 12.47 4.41
N PHE A 121 -14.71 11.54 4.71
CA PHE A 121 -13.31 11.69 4.33
C PHE A 121 -13.12 11.76 2.81
N LEU A 122 -13.78 10.88 2.05
CA LEU A 122 -13.62 10.77 0.60
C LEU A 122 -14.23 11.95 -0.18
N LYS A 123 -15.28 12.61 0.33
CA LYS A 123 -15.91 13.78 -0.32
C LYS A 123 -14.89 14.86 -0.70
N LYS A 124 -13.82 15.02 0.06
CA LYS A 124 -12.75 16.01 -0.16
C LYS A 124 -12.00 15.79 -1.48
N TYR A 125 -11.94 14.55 -1.95
CA TYR A 125 -11.30 14.17 -3.22
C TYR A 125 -12.26 14.21 -4.41
N ASN A 126 -13.57 14.42 -4.16
CA ASN A 126 -14.61 14.43 -5.18
C ASN A 126 -14.96 15.84 -5.69
N THR A 127 -14.08 16.82 -5.48
CA THR A 127 -14.30 18.25 -5.77
C THR A 127 -14.37 18.61 -7.27
N ARG A 128 -14.38 17.61 -8.17
CA ARG A 128 -14.50 17.79 -9.63
C ARG A 128 -15.81 17.25 -10.24
N ILE A 129 -16.73 16.67 -9.47
CA ILE A 129 -17.95 16.02 -10.03
C ILE A 129 -19.22 16.89 -9.92
N PHE A 130 -19.16 18.07 -9.32
CA PHE A 130 -20.30 19.02 -9.25
C PHE A 130 -19.93 20.44 -9.68
N LYS A 131 -19.32 20.59 -10.87
CA LYS A 131 -19.30 21.86 -11.60
C LYS A 131 -19.84 21.63 -13.00
#